data_AF-A0A7C5R947-F1
#
_entry.id   AF-A0A7C5R947-F1
#
_cell.length_a   1.000
_cell.length_b   1.000
_cell.length_c   1.000
_cell.angle_alpha   90.00
_cell.angle_beta   90.00
_cell.angle_gamma   90.00
#
_symmetry.space_group_name_H-M   'P 1'
#
loop_
_entity.id
_entity.type
_entity.pdbx_description
1 polymer ?
#
loop_
_entity_poly.entity_id
_entity_poly.type
_entity_poly.pdbx_seq_one_letter_code
_entity_poly.pdbx_strand_id
1 'polypeptide(L)'
;MSQAESERYVGDESTYVPLSKTAVVALLLALAAAGSVINSLLAFLGPMAIATSLMALYVFRRKKGALRGRKLAVVALCLSFLFTSWGLTRMFCHRWWLYRHADQYTRDWVKWIEEGKLAQAFAHTRGAGAKNPYTGQVEAFEGEEFFKTEPIKSIRSGKGKLTKPRYLGILETPSRAYVRISYEYVIEEEDGEERIVPVMVELMRSYHADRNRYNWYVNQVN
;
A
#
# COMPACT_ATOMS: atom_id res chain seq x y z
N MET A 1 -22.20 -47.42 -63.42
CA MET A 1 -23.23 -47.20 -62.37
C MET A 1 -23.11 -48.31 -61.34
N SER A 2 -22.31 -48.10 -60.29
CA SER A 2 -22.06 -49.07 -59.23
C SER A 2 -21.61 -48.33 -57.97
N GLN A 3 -22.44 -48.41 -56.92
CA GLN A 3 -22.22 -48.41 -55.46
C GLN A 3 -21.00 -47.75 -54.78
N ALA A 4 -20.16 -46.96 -55.43
CA ALA A 4 -18.89 -46.47 -54.86
C ALA A 4 -18.91 -45.06 -54.24
N GLU A 5 -20.05 -44.37 -54.19
CA GLU A 5 -20.12 -42.95 -53.74
C GLU A 5 -20.96 -42.67 -52.48
N SER A 6 -21.60 -43.68 -51.86
CA SER A 6 -22.52 -43.43 -50.73
C SER A 6 -21.89 -43.47 -49.32
N GLU A 7 -20.56 -43.53 -49.18
CA GLU A 7 -19.88 -43.65 -47.87
C GLU A 7 -19.04 -42.43 -47.46
N ARG A 8 -19.40 -41.21 -47.90
CA ARG A 8 -18.68 -39.99 -47.45
C ARG A 8 -19.58 -38.90 -46.89
N TYR A 9 -20.57 -39.29 -46.10
CA TYR A 9 -21.10 -38.45 -45.05
C TYR A 9 -20.96 -39.20 -43.72
N VAL A 10 -19.72 -39.42 -43.28
CA VAL A 10 -19.42 -39.46 -41.84
C VAL A 10 -19.64 -38.04 -41.37
N GLY A 11 -20.91 -37.68 -41.13
CA GLY A 11 -21.24 -36.51 -40.35
C GLY A 11 -20.51 -36.69 -39.03
N ASP A 12 -19.46 -35.91 -38.82
CA ASP A 12 -18.86 -35.72 -37.50
C ASP A 12 -19.97 -35.07 -36.67
N GLU A 13 -20.87 -35.90 -36.14
CA GLU A 13 -21.87 -35.50 -35.17
C GLU A 13 -21.06 -34.99 -34.00
N SER A 14 -20.78 -33.69 -34.04
CA SER A 14 -19.98 -32.98 -33.07
C SER A 14 -20.67 -33.16 -31.73
N THR A 15 -20.31 -34.23 -31.03
CA THR A 15 -20.97 -34.68 -29.82
C THR A 15 -20.78 -33.54 -28.85
N TYR A 16 -21.86 -32.83 -28.56
CA TYR A 16 -21.81 -31.63 -27.75
C TYR A 16 -21.32 -32.02 -26.35
N VAL A 17 -20.03 -31.73 -26.07
CA VAL A 17 -19.46 -31.97 -24.75
C VAL A 17 -19.82 -30.78 -23.87
N PRO A 18 -20.61 -30.97 -22.80
CA PRO A 18 -21.06 -29.86 -21.97
C PRO A 18 -19.86 -29.15 -21.31
N LEU A 19 -19.89 -27.83 -21.35
CA LEU A 19 -18.89 -27.00 -20.69
C LEU A 19 -19.06 -27.07 -19.17
N SER A 20 -17.97 -27.23 -18.45
CA SER A 20 -18.03 -27.29 -16.98
C SER A 20 -18.37 -25.93 -16.39
N LYS A 21 -19.50 -25.85 -15.66
CA LYS A 21 -19.96 -24.63 -14.98
C LYS A 21 -18.88 -24.03 -14.04
N THR A 22 -18.10 -24.88 -13.37
CA THR A 22 -17.04 -24.44 -12.45
C THR A 22 -15.89 -23.74 -13.17
N ALA A 23 -15.55 -24.16 -14.40
CA ALA A 23 -14.51 -23.51 -15.19
C ALA A 23 -14.95 -22.12 -15.65
N VAL A 24 -16.23 -21.95 -15.99
CA VAL A 24 -16.80 -20.64 -16.33
C VAL A 24 -16.80 -19.71 -15.13
N VAL A 25 -17.25 -20.19 -13.96
CA VAL A 25 -17.23 -19.40 -12.72
C VAL A 25 -15.80 -19.01 -12.33
N ALA A 26 -14.84 -19.91 -12.43
CA ALA A 26 -13.43 -19.60 -12.17
C ALA A 26 -12.89 -18.53 -13.11
N LEU A 27 -13.24 -18.58 -14.40
CA LEU A 27 -12.85 -17.55 -15.36
C LEU A 27 -13.49 -16.19 -15.04
N LEU A 28 -14.78 -16.15 -14.70
CA LEU A 28 -15.48 -14.93 -14.31
C LEU A 28 -14.85 -14.31 -13.04
N LEU A 29 -14.50 -15.14 -12.05
CA LEU A 29 -13.79 -14.68 -10.85
C LEU A 29 -12.40 -14.14 -11.18
N ALA A 30 -11.66 -14.79 -12.08
CA ALA A 30 -10.34 -14.32 -12.52
C ALA A 30 -10.44 -12.96 -13.26
N LEU A 31 -11.46 -12.77 -14.08
CA LEU A 31 -11.74 -11.49 -14.73
C LEU A 31 -12.18 -10.41 -13.73
N ALA A 32 -13.05 -10.77 -12.77
CA ALA A 32 -13.45 -9.86 -11.69
C ALA A 32 -12.26 -9.46 -10.80
N ALA A 33 -11.28 -10.37 -10.61
CA ALA A 33 -10.05 -10.09 -9.89
C ALA A 33 -9.18 -9.03 -10.59
N ALA A 34 -9.33 -8.79 -11.90
CA ALA A 34 -8.70 -7.64 -12.55
C ALA A 34 -9.18 -6.31 -11.95
N GLY A 35 -10.42 -6.26 -11.44
CA GLY A 35 -10.97 -5.13 -10.70
C GLY A 35 -10.23 -4.81 -9.39
N SER A 36 -9.45 -5.76 -8.84
CA SER A 36 -8.59 -5.51 -7.66
C SER A 36 -7.52 -4.45 -7.91
N VAL A 37 -7.16 -4.22 -9.18
CA VAL A 37 -6.23 -3.15 -9.55
C VAL A 37 -6.85 -1.77 -9.29
N ILE A 38 -8.17 -1.63 -9.40
CA ILE A 38 -8.85 -0.36 -9.21
C ILE A 38 -9.25 -0.18 -7.74
N ASN A 39 -9.73 -1.25 -7.10
CA ASN A 39 -10.24 -1.19 -5.74
C ASN A 39 -9.60 -2.27 -4.85
N SER A 40 -8.87 -1.85 -3.83
CA SER A 40 -8.22 -2.73 -2.85
C SER A 40 -9.21 -3.64 -2.12
N LEU A 41 -10.48 -3.25 -1.99
CA LEU A 41 -11.52 -4.10 -1.41
C LEU A 41 -11.71 -5.40 -2.19
N LEU A 42 -11.40 -5.42 -3.49
CA LEU A 42 -11.53 -6.61 -4.33
C LEU A 42 -10.28 -7.51 -4.31
N ALA A 43 -9.26 -7.20 -3.50
CA ALA A 43 -8.02 -7.99 -3.45
C ALA A 43 -8.25 -9.46 -3.02
N PHE A 44 -9.30 -9.74 -2.25
CA PHE A 44 -9.65 -11.11 -1.84
C PHE A 44 -10.18 -11.98 -2.99
N LEU A 45 -10.60 -11.38 -4.12
CA LEU A 45 -11.10 -12.13 -5.28
C LEU A 45 -10.00 -12.96 -5.94
N GLY A 46 -8.74 -12.49 -5.92
CA GLY A 46 -7.60 -13.22 -6.49
C GLY A 46 -7.41 -14.61 -5.87
N PRO A 47 -7.21 -14.71 -4.54
CA PRO A 47 -7.13 -16.00 -3.84
C PRO A 47 -8.36 -16.89 -4.06
N MET A 48 -9.56 -16.31 -4.09
CA MET A 48 -10.81 -17.05 -4.37
C MET A 48 -10.82 -17.63 -5.80
N ALA A 49 -10.36 -16.87 -6.79
CA ALA A 49 -10.24 -17.31 -8.17
C ALA A 49 -9.18 -18.41 -8.34
N ILE A 50 -8.07 -18.33 -7.60
CA ILE A 50 -7.05 -19.40 -7.54
C ILE A 50 -7.65 -20.68 -6.95
N ALA A 51 -8.30 -20.58 -5.78
CA ALA A 51 -8.89 -21.73 -5.10
C ALA A 51 -9.96 -22.44 -5.96
N THR A 52 -10.84 -21.67 -6.60
CA THR A 52 -11.88 -22.20 -7.50
C THR A 52 -11.29 -22.83 -8.76
N SER A 53 -10.24 -22.24 -9.34
CA SER A 53 -9.51 -22.81 -10.49
C SER A 53 -8.82 -24.14 -10.14
N LEU A 54 -8.17 -24.22 -8.98
CA LEU A 54 -7.56 -25.47 -8.49
C LEU A 54 -8.60 -26.56 -8.23
N MET A 55 -9.74 -26.20 -7.64
CA MET A 55 -10.85 -27.13 -7.43
C MET A 55 -11.41 -27.66 -8.76
N ALA A 56 -11.56 -26.79 -9.77
CA ALA A 56 -11.99 -27.22 -11.11
C ALA A 56 -11.00 -28.20 -11.73
N LEU A 57 -9.69 -27.93 -11.65
CA LEU A 57 -8.65 -28.83 -12.14
C LEU A 57 -8.64 -30.17 -11.39
N TYR A 58 -8.87 -30.16 -10.08
CA TYR A 58 -8.98 -31.35 -9.26
C TYR A 58 -10.16 -32.23 -9.68
N VAL A 59 -11.33 -31.62 -9.91
CA VAL A 59 -12.52 -32.33 -10.41
C VAL A 59 -12.27 -32.94 -11.78
N PHE A 60 -11.59 -32.23 -12.70
CA PHE A 60 -11.23 -32.78 -14.02
C PHE A 60 -10.26 -33.96 -13.93
N ARG A 61 -9.33 -33.94 -12.97
CA ARG A 61 -8.41 -35.05 -12.75
C ARG A 61 -9.14 -36.31 -12.29
N ARG A 62 -10.20 -36.17 -11.48
CA ARG A 62 -11.02 -37.30 -11.02
C ARG A 62 -11.95 -37.85 -12.10
N LYS A 63 -12.52 -36.98 -12.95
CA LYS A 63 -13.44 -37.36 -14.04
C LYS A 63 -12.68 -37.51 -15.36
N LYS A 64 -11.95 -38.62 -15.54
CA LYS A 64 -11.14 -38.92 -16.74
C LYS A 64 -11.97 -38.84 -18.03
N GLY A 65 -11.90 -37.71 -18.74
CA GLY A 65 -12.38 -37.56 -20.13
C GLY A 65 -13.77 -36.98 -20.37
N ALA A 66 -14.59 -36.76 -19.33
CA ALA A 66 -16.00 -36.38 -19.54
C ALA A 66 -16.26 -34.88 -19.80
N LEU A 67 -15.28 -33.99 -19.66
CA LEU A 67 -15.51 -32.53 -19.66
C LEU A 67 -14.45 -31.77 -20.47
N ARG A 68 -14.90 -30.96 -21.44
CA ARG A 68 -14.10 -29.89 -22.06
C ARG A 68 -14.10 -28.68 -21.12
N GLY A 69 -12.91 -28.18 -20.78
CA GLY A 69 -12.78 -27.04 -19.85
C GLY A 69 -11.44 -26.90 -19.14
N ARG A 70 -10.56 -27.91 -19.23
CA ARG A 70 -9.22 -27.86 -18.62
C ARG A 70 -8.40 -26.64 -19.08
N LYS A 71 -8.39 -26.33 -20.38
CA LYS A 71 -7.68 -25.16 -20.92
C LYS A 71 -8.20 -23.85 -20.29
N LEU A 72 -9.52 -23.70 -20.17
CA LEU A 72 -10.14 -22.54 -19.53
C LEU A 72 -9.75 -22.42 -18.05
N ALA A 73 -9.75 -23.53 -17.31
CA ALA A 73 -9.33 -23.52 -15.91
C ALA A 73 -7.85 -23.17 -15.74
N VAL A 74 -6.98 -23.60 -16.66
CA VAL A 74 -5.56 -23.19 -16.67
C VAL A 74 -5.43 -21.70 -16.96
N VAL A 75 -6.15 -21.17 -17.96
CA VAL A 75 -6.14 -19.73 -18.27
C VAL A 75 -6.64 -18.90 -17.08
N ALA A 76 -7.75 -19.31 -16.46
CA ALA A 76 -8.29 -18.66 -15.26
C ALA A 76 -7.27 -18.67 -14.11
N LEU A 77 -6.59 -19.80 -13.89
CA LEU A 77 -5.54 -19.91 -12.87
C LEU A 77 -4.38 -18.94 -13.16
N CYS A 78 -3.86 -18.92 -14.38
CA CYS A 78 -2.77 -18.02 -14.79
C CYS A 78 -3.14 -16.54 -14.61
N LEU A 79 -4.33 -16.14 -15.05
CA LEU A 79 -4.84 -14.78 -14.87
C LEU A 79 -4.98 -14.42 -13.38
N SER A 80 -5.51 -15.35 -12.58
CA SER A 80 -5.68 -15.13 -11.14
C SER A 80 -4.34 -14.93 -10.45
N PHE A 81 -3.32 -15.73 -10.79
CA PHE A 81 -1.97 -15.53 -10.28
C PHE A 81 -1.40 -14.19 -10.72
N LEU A 82 -1.51 -13.84 -12.01
CA LEU A 82 -1.00 -12.58 -12.54
C LEU A 82 -1.59 -11.37 -11.80
N PHE A 83 -2.92 -11.32 -11.66
CA PHE A 83 -3.59 -10.19 -10.99
C PHE A 83 -3.33 -10.17 -9.48
N THR A 84 -3.28 -11.33 -8.83
CA THR A 84 -2.95 -11.41 -7.40
C THR A 84 -1.52 -10.93 -7.14
N SER A 85 -0.55 -11.42 -7.91
CA SER A 85 0.85 -11.01 -7.81
C SER A 85 1.00 -9.52 -8.10
N TRP A 86 0.38 -9.00 -9.16
CA TRP A 86 0.42 -7.58 -9.50
C TRP A 86 -0.18 -6.69 -8.41
N GLY A 87 -1.34 -7.06 -7.87
CA GLY A 87 -2.00 -6.35 -6.79
C GLY A 87 -1.14 -6.29 -5.52
N LEU A 88 -0.55 -7.42 -5.14
CA LEU A 88 0.39 -7.49 -4.02
C LEU A 88 1.63 -6.63 -4.28
N THR A 89 2.29 -6.77 -5.43
CA THR A 89 3.47 -5.96 -5.78
C THR A 89 3.17 -4.48 -5.70
N ARG A 90 2.04 -4.02 -6.28
CA ARG A 90 1.63 -2.61 -6.21
C ARG A 90 1.41 -2.16 -4.77
N MET A 91 0.72 -2.95 -3.94
CA MET A 91 0.50 -2.65 -2.53
C MET A 91 1.83 -2.52 -1.76
N PHE A 92 2.77 -3.45 -1.96
CA PHE A 92 4.08 -3.41 -1.32
C PHE A 92 4.91 -2.21 -1.81
N CYS A 93 4.98 -1.97 -3.11
CA CYS A 93 5.69 -0.82 -3.68
C CYS A 93 5.11 0.49 -3.17
N HIS A 94 3.79 0.62 -3.10
CA HIS A 94 3.14 1.83 -2.59
C HIS A 94 3.46 2.07 -1.11
N ARG A 95 3.32 1.04 -0.27
CA ARG A 95 3.65 1.14 1.17
C ARG A 95 5.12 1.45 1.40
N TRP A 96 6.02 0.76 0.69
CA TRP A 96 7.46 1.02 0.77
C TRP A 96 7.81 2.44 0.35
N TRP A 97 7.20 2.93 -0.72
CA TRP A 97 7.37 4.31 -1.20
C TRP A 97 6.89 5.33 -0.16
N LEU A 98 5.71 5.12 0.45
CA LEU A 98 5.17 5.97 1.50
C LEU A 98 6.10 6.00 2.73
N TYR A 99 6.56 4.84 3.19
CA TYR A 99 7.47 4.75 4.33
C TYR A 99 8.79 5.46 4.08
N ARG A 100 9.38 5.30 2.90
CA ARG A 100 10.63 5.97 2.54
C ARG A 100 10.48 7.50 2.49
N HIS A 101 9.38 8.00 1.93
CA HIS A 101 9.12 9.45 1.90
C HIS A 101 8.84 10.00 3.29
N ALA A 102 8.11 9.25 4.11
CA ALA A 102 7.84 9.61 5.48
C ALA A 102 9.13 9.64 6.33
N ASP A 103 10.03 8.65 6.18
CA ASP A 103 11.33 8.63 6.86
C ASP A 103 12.20 9.82 6.44
N GLN A 104 12.32 10.06 5.13
CA GLN A 104 13.07 11.22 4.62
C GLN A 104 12.51 12.53 5.14
N TYR A 105 11.19 12.70 5.11
CA TYR A 105 10.53 13.91 5.59
C TYR A 105 10.71 14.13 7.10
N THR A 106 10.64 13.07 7.93
CA THR A 106 10.94 13.18 9.37
C THR A 106 12.38 13.63 9.60
N ARG A 107 13.35 13.06 8.86
CA ARG A 107 14.76 13.45 8.99
C ARG A 107 15.00 14.90 8.61
N ASP A 108 14.41 15.36 7.50
CA ASP A 108 14.49 16.76 7.08
C ASP A 108 13.87 17.70 8.12
N TRP A 109 12.73 17.29 8.69
CA TRP A 109 12.05 18.05 9.74
C TRP A 109 12.87 18.12 11.03
N VAL A 110 13.45 17.01 11.49
CA VAL A 110 14.35 16.99 12.66
C VAL A 110 15.58 17.85 12.42
N LYS A 111 16.15 17.79 11.21
CA LYS A 111 17.29 18.65 10.83
C LYS A 111 16.95 20.14 10.94
N TRP A 112 15.74 20.56 10.58
CA TRP A 112 15.32 21.96 10.80
C TRP A 112 15.27 22.35 12.27
N ILE A 113 14.95 21.42 13.17
CA ILE A 113 14.96 21.65 14.62
C ILE A 113 16.39 21.77 15.14
N GLU A 114 17.27 20.86 14.73
CA GLU A 114 18.70 20.88 15.07
C GLU A 114 19.39 22.16 14.57
N GLU A 115 19.04 22.63 13.37
CA GLU A 115 19.54 23.89 12.79
C GLU A 115 18.93 25.15 13.42
N GLY A 116 18.02 25.02 14.38
CA GLY A 116 17.34 26.14 15.02
C GLY A 116 16.30 26.84 14.13
N LYS A 117 15.94 26.27 12.98
CA LYS A 117 14.91 26.78 12.05
C LYS A 117 13.49 26.43 12.52
N LEU A 118 13.17 26.81 13.76
CA LEU A 118 11.95 26.41 14.46
C LEU A 118 10.67 26.87 13.74
N ALA A 119 10.67 28.09 13.17
CA ALA A 119 9.54 28.61 12.41
C ALA A 119 9.24 27.74 11.17
N GLN A 120 10.30 27.30 10.45
CA GLN A 120 10.16 26.40 9.30
C GLN A 120 9.65 25.02 9.74
N ALA A 121 10.21 24.46 10.81
CA ALA A 121 9.75 23.18 11.35
C ALA A 121 8.28 23.23 11.81
N PHE A 122 7.86 24.33 12.44
CA PHE A 122 6.49 24.53 12.91
C PHE A 122 5.49 24.71 11.75
N ALA A 123 5.86 25.44 10.69
CA ALA A 123 5.05 25.61 9.48
C ALA A 123 4.68 24.28 8.80
N HIS A 124 5.48 23.24 9.05
CA HIS A 124 5.31 21.88 8.56
C HIS A 124 4.54 20.96 9.51
N THR A 125 4.01 21.48 10.62
CA THR A 125 3.08 20.78 11.50
C THR A 125 1.63 21.06 11.09
N ARG A 126 0.71 20.14 11.39
CA ARG A 126 -0.72 20.28 11.03
C ARG A 126 -1.39 21.53 11.64
N GLY A 127 -0.85 22.06 12.75
CA GLY A 127 -1.35 23.28 13.40
C GLY A 127 -1.21 24.53 12.53
N ALA A 128 -0.12 24.63 11.75
CA ALA A 128 0.18 25.82 10.94
C ALA A 128 -0.61 25.87 9.62
N GLY A 129 -0.91 24.73 9.00
CA GLY A 129 -1.60 24.69 7.70
C GLY A 129 -3.12 24.91 7.74
N ALA A 130 -3.75 24.74 8.91
CA ALA A 130 -5.20 24.81 9.07
C ALA A 130 -5.71 26.20 9.50
N LYS A 131 -4.83 27.10 9.93
CA LYS A 131 -5.20 28.42 10.44
C LYS A 131 -4.60 29.54 9.58
N ASN A 132 -5.52 30.35 9.06
CA ASN A 132 -5.42 31.63 8.37
C ASN A 132 -4.01 32.31 8.30
N PRO A 133 -3.48 32.62 7.10
CA PRO A 133 -2.17 33.30 6.91
C PRO A 133 -2.08 34.75 7.42
N TYR A 134 -3.03 35.21 8.25
CA TYR A 134 -3.16 36.60 8.71
C TYR A 134 -2.83 36.82 10.20
N THR A 135 -2.34 35.82 10.94
CA THR A 135 -2.02 35.97 12.38
C THR A 135 -0.58 35.58 12.71
N GLY A 136 0.39 36.26 12.11
CA GLY A 136 1.82 36.03 12.36
C GLY A 136 2.29 36.23 13.82
N GLN A 137 1.44 36.72 14.72
CA GLN A 137 1.74 36.84 16.16
C GLN A 137 1.31 35.64 17.00
N VAL A 138 0.26 34.91 16.64
CA VAL A 138 -0.21 33.72 17.39
C VAL A 138 0.71 32.52 17.13
N GLU A 139 1.27 32.44 15.91
CA GLU A 139 2.18 31.36 15.50
C GLU A 139 3.52 31.37 16.24
N ALA A 140 4.03 32.54 16.63
CA ALA A 140 5.28 32.65 17.37
C ALA A 140 5.16 32.09 18.80
N PHE A 141 4.01 32.29 19.45
CA PHE A 141 3.78 31.86 20.83
C PHE A 141 3.46 30.35 20.92
N GLU A 142 2.56 29.83 20.06
CA GLU A 142 2.22 28.40 20.02
C GLU A 142 3.42 27.52 19.59
N GLY A 143 4.28 28.06 18.71
CA GLY A 143 5.49 27.37 18.28
C GLY A 143 6.46 27.11 19.43
N GLU A 144 6.69 28.09 20.30
CA GLU A 144 7.64 27.93 21.41
C GLU A 144 7.23 26.85 22.41
N GLU A 145 5.95 26.74 22.76
CA GLU A 145 5.47 25.70 23.68
C GLU A 145 5.68 24.31 23.08
N PHE A 146 5.41 24.13 21.78
CA PHE A 146 5.62 22.88 21.07
C PHE A 146 7.09 22.41 21.11
N PHE A 147 8.06 23.33 21.04
CA PHE A 147 9.49 22.96 21.12
C PHE A 147 10.02 22.78 22.56
N LYS A 148 9.19 23.02 23.58
CA LYS A 148 9.56 22.81 25.00
C LYS A 148 9.21 21.42 25.53
N THR A 149 8.39 20.65 24.81
CA THR A 149 7.99 19.30 25.20
C THR A 149 9.02 18.25 24.77
N GLU A 150 9.17 17.18 25.55
CA GLU A 150 9.87 15.99 25.08
C GLU A 150 9.05 15.30 23.96
N PRO A 151 9.68 14.66 22.97
CA PRO A 151 11.14 14.50 22.80
C PRO A 151 11.83 15.68 22.08
N ILE A 152 11.06 16.69 21.67
CA ILE A 152 11.52 17.78 20.80
C ILE A 152 12.57 18.65 21.50
N LYS A 153 12.40 18.89 22.80
CA LYS A 153 13.38 19.58 23.63
C LYS A 153 14.75 18.91 23.56
N SER A 154 14.81 17.59 23.70
CA SER A 154 16.04 16.80 23.60
C SER A 154 16.68 16.86 22.21
N ILE A 155 15.87 16.81 21.15
CA ILE A 155 16.33 16.98 19.76
C ILE A 155 16.97 18.36 19.57
N ARG A 156 16.33 19.41 20.08
CA ARG A 156 16.82 20.79 19.98
C ARG A 156 18.12 21.02 20.75
N SER A 157 18.28 20.40 21.92
CA SER A 157 19.46 20.60 22.77
C SER A 157 20.67 19.76 22.36
N GLY A 158 20.45 18.61 21.72
CA GLY A 158 21.49 17.60 21.50
C GLY A 158 22.07 17.60 20.09
N LYS A 159 23.35 17.23 19.98
CA LYS A 159 23.99 16.78 18.72
C LYS A 159 23.72 15.28 18.48
N GLY A 160 22.47 14.87 18.70
CA GLY A 160 22.10 13.46 18.63
C GLY A 160 22.01 12.95 17.19
N LYS A 161 21.67 11.67 17.06
CA LYS A 161 21.38 11.04 15.77
C LYS A 161 20.12 10.20 15.88
N LEU A 162 19.25 10.33 14.87
CA LEU A 162 18.13 9.41 14.68
C LEU A 162 18.64 8.04 14.23
N THR A 163 18.23 7.00 14.94
CA THR A 163 18.49 5.60 14.54
C THR A 163 17.64 5.18 13.34
N LYS A 164 17.67 3.88 13.01
CA LYS A 164 16.85 3.31 11.94
C LYS A 164 15.36 3.37 12.32
N PRO A 165 14.48 3.79 11.39
CA PRO A 165 13.07 3.90 11.66
C PRO A 165 12.45 2.52 11.92
N ARG A 166 11.57 2.44 12.92
CA ARG A 166 10.63 1.34 13.10
C ARG A 166 9.26 1.79 12.58
N TYR A 167 8.82 1.17 11.50
CA TYR A 167 7.52 1.45 10.89
C TYR A 167 6.38 0.81 11.71
N LEU A 168 5.48 1.64 12.24
CA LEU A 168 4.40 1.18 13.12
C LEU A 168 3.09 0.93 12.36
N GLY A 169 2.83 1.68 11.29
CA GLY A 169 1.66 1.44 10.45
C GLY A 169 1.34 2.57 9.49
N ILE A 170 0.39 2.27 8.58
CA ILE A 170 -0.18 3.22 7.63
C ILE A 170 -1.71 3.11 7.71
N LEU A 171 -2.38 4.24 7.83
CA LEU A 171 -3.83 4.38 7.69
C LEU A 171 -4.13 5.26 6.48
N GLU A 172 -4.74 4.69 5.43
CA GLU A 172 -5.07 5.39 4.19
C GLU A 172 -6.57 5.68 4.10
N THR A 173 -6.91 6.87 3.63
CA THR A 173 -8.22 7.29 3.16
C THR A 173 -8.06 7.84 1.73
N PRO A 174 -9.16 8.02 0.97
CA PRO A 174 -9.06 8.52 -0.42
C PRO A 174 -8.30 9.84 -0.58
N SER A 175 -8.32 10.70 0.45
CA SER A 175 -7.69 12.03 0.42
C SER A 175 -6.46 12.17 1.31
N ARG A 176 -6.22 11.22 2.23
CA ARG A 176 -5.14 11.32 3.24
C ARG A 176 -4.48 9.99 3.51
N ALA A 177 -3.19 10.01 3.82
CA ALA A 177 -2.50 8.87 4.40
C ALA A 177 -1.82 9.29 5.70
N TYR A 178 -2.03 8.54 6.77
CA TYR A 178 -1.31 8.71 8.03
C TYR A 178 -0.24 7.62 8.11
N VAL A 179 1.00 8.03 8.38
CA VAL A 179 2.14 7.12 8.52
C VAL A 179 2.73 7.35 9.90
N ARG A 180 2.83 6.28 10.70
CA ARG A 180 3.42 6.35 12.03
C ARG A 180 4.79 5.68 12.03
N ILE A 181 5.82 6.43 12.40
CA ILE A 181 7.20 5.97 12.46
C ILE A 181 7.75 6.24 13.87
N SER A 182 8.44 5.25 14.43
CA SER A 182 9.18 5.39 15.69
C SER A 182 10.67 5.39 15.41
N TYR A 183 11.38 6.26 16.10
CA TYR A 183 12.83 6.36 16.10
C TYR A 183 13.33 6.27 17.53
N GLU A 184 14.61 5.98 17.67
CA GLU A 184 15.37 6.28 18.88
C GLU A 184 16.30 7.44 18.51
N TYR A 185 16.35 8.46 19.36
CA TYR A 185 17.27 9.59 19.22
C TYR A 185 18.36 9.43 20.26
N VAL A 186 19.58 9.13 19.80
CA VAL A 186 20.73 8.87 20.66
C VAL A 186 21.51 10.16 20.81
N ILE A 187 21.68 10.60 22.06
CA ILE A 187 22.43 11.80 22.44
C ILE A 187 23.69 11.35 23.18
N GLU A 188 24.86 11.76 22.71
CA GLU A 188 26.13 11.59 23.44
C GLU A 188 26.22 12.71 24.50
N GLU A 189 26.26 12.34 25.78
CA GLU A 189 26.44 13.27 26.91
C GLU A 189 27.93 13.57 27.14
N GLU A 190 28.26 14.61 27.92
CA GLU A 190 29.65 15.08 28.11
C GLU A 190 30.55 14.06 28.82
N ASP A 191 29.96 13.15 29.59
CA ASP A 191 30.63 12.04 30.27
C ASP A 191 30.89 10.83 29.36
N GLY A 192 30.42 10.88 28.10
CA GLY A 192 30.50 9.78 27.15
C GLY A 192 29.39 8.75 27.28
N GLU A 193 28.40 8.95 28.16
CA GLU A 193 27.21 8.11 28.21
C GLU A 193 26.26 8.44 27.05
N GLU A 194 25.58 7.41 26.52
CA GLU A 194 24.56 7.57 25.49
C GLU A 194 23.17 7.62 26.13
N ARG A 195 22.48 8.75 25.98
CA ARG A 195 21.07 8.88 26.35
C ARG A 195 20.17 8.60 25.16
N ILE A 196 19.32 7.60 25.30
CA ILE A 196 18.34 7.21 24.27
C ILE A 196 16.99 7.85 24.57
N VAL A 197 16.49 8.68 23.65
CA VAL A 197 15.16 9.29 23.73
C VAL A 197 14.26 8.67 22.67
N PRO A 198 13.18 7.96 23.04
CA PRO A 198 12.23 7.44 22.05
C PRO A 198 11.51 8.61 21.38
N VAL A 199 11.40 8.57 20.05
CA VAL A 199 10.72 9.61 19.26
C VAL A 199 9.70 8.95 18.35
N MET A 200 8.42 9.16 18.61
CA MET A 200 7.34 8.70 17.74
C MET A 200 6.80 9.87 16.93
N VAL A 201 6.95 9.80 15.62
CA VAL A 201 6.44 10.82 14.69
C VAL A 201 5.26 10.24 13.91
N GLU A 202 4.11 10.87 14.03
CA GLU A 202 2.97 10.62 13.17
C GLU A 202 2.93 11.68 12.06
N LEU A 203 3.02 11.21 10.82
CA LEU A 203 2.99 12.02 9.63
C LEU A 203 1.64 11.91 8.95
N MET A 204 1.14 13.01 8.41
CA MET A 204 -0.04 13.06 7.57
C MET A 204 0.36 13.53 6.17
N ARG A 205 0.03 12.74 5.16
CA ARG A 205 0.07 13.11 3.75
C ARG A 205 -1.33 13.51 3.31
N SER A 206 -1.51 14.73 2.83
CA SER A 206 -2.81 15.22 2.32
C SER A 206 -2.66 15.70 0.89
N TYR A 207 -3.70 15.47 0.07
CA TYR A 207 -3.77 16.06 -1.26
C TYR A 207 -4.23 17.52 -1.18
N HIS A 208 -3.51 18.40 -1.87
CA HIS A 208 -3.78 19.83 -1.97
C HIS A 208 -4.22 20.14 -3.39
N ALA A 209 -5.51 20.44 -3.56
CA ALA A 209 -6.12 20.67 -4.88
C ALA A 209 -5.58 21.94 -5.56
N ASP A 210 -5.28 22.98 -4.78
CA ASP A 210 -4.69 24.25 -5.24
C ASP A 210 -3.35 24.05 -5.95
N ARG A 211 -2.54 23.11 -5.46
CA ARG A 211 -1.18 22.84 -5.99
C ARG A 211 -1.08 21.53 -6.77
N ASN A 212 -2.21 20.83 -6.96
CA ASN A 212 -2.28 19.49 -7.55
C ASN A 212 -1.15 18.56 -7.06
N ARG A 213 -0.87 18.56 -5.76
CA ARG A 213 0.22 17.78 -5.18
C ARG A 213 -0.10 17.29 -3.78
N TYR A 214 0.56 16.21 -3.39
CA TYR A 214 0.52 15.74 -2.01
C TYR A 214 1.60 16.44 -1.20
N ASN A 215 1.24 16.96 -0.04
CA ASN A 215 2.19 17.49 0.94
C ASN A 215 2.18 16.61 2.20
N TRP A 216 3.34 16.56 2.86
CA TRP A 216 3.50 15.92 4.15
C TRP A 216 3.43 16.96 5.27
N TYR A 217 2.95 16.53 6.42
CA TYR A 217 2.84 17.32 7.65
C TYR A 217 3.15 16.44 8.85
N VAL A 218 3.78 17.03 9.86
CA VAL A 218 3.87 16.40 11.18
C VAL A 218 2.52 16.58 11.87
N ASN A 219 1.82 15.47 12.09
CA ASN A 219 0.53 15.45 12.77
C ASN A 219 0.71 15.49 14.29
N GLN A 220 1.63 14.67 14.80
CA GLN A 220 1.91 14.53 16.23
C GLN A 220 3.33 14.01 16.43
N VAL A 221 3.94 14.40 17.56
CA VAL A 221 5.22 13.88 18.05
C VAL A 221 5.03 13.49 19.50
N ASN A 222 5.39 12.26 19.85
CA ASN A 222 5.32 11.71 21.21
C ASN A 222 6.66 11.09 21.60
#